data_AF-A0A967LZ99-F1
#
_entry.id   AF-A0A967LZ99-F1
#
_cell.length_a   1.000
_cell.length_b   1.000
_cell.length_c   1.000
_cell.angle_alpha   90.00
_cell.angle_beta   90.00
_cell.angle_gamma   90.00
#
_symmetry.space_group_name_H-M   'P 1'
#
loop_
_entity.id
_entity.type
_entity.pdbx_description
1 polymer ?
#
loop_
_entity_poly.entity_id
_entity_poly.type
_entity_poly.pdbx_seq_one_letter_code
_entity_poly.pdbx_strand_id
1 'polypeptide(L)'
;MKCTFIVYRFDPAVDKEPRYQDYMVEAEPTDKILDCLNTIRWEQDPTLSFRASCAHGICGSDALMINGRIELACQKLVRDFKTANNFVIEPLPLFKVIKDLVVDMDPFFEKHRTVRPYLITDEDPPEKERLQDPE
;
A
#
# COMPACT_ATOMS: atom_id res chain seq x y z
N MET A 1 -0.69 -23.12 4.54
CA MET A 1 -1.89 -23.11 5.43
C MET A 1 -3.05 -22.36 4.76
N LYS A 2 -4.30 -22.70 5.07
CA LYS A 2 -5.47 -21.97 4.52
C LYS A 2 -5.75 -20.70 5.32
N CYS A 3 -5.69 -19.57 4.63
CA CYS A 3 -5.97 -18.24 5.16
C CYS A 3 -7.19 -17.64 4.45
N THR A 4 -7.96 -16.85 5.18
CA THR A 4 -9.10 -16.08 4.65
C THR A 4 -8.70 -14.62 4.57
N PHE A 5 -8.75 -14.02 3.39
CA PHE A 5 -8.55 -12.60 3.18
C PHE A 5 -9.91 -11.94 3.02
N ILE A 6 -10.28 -11.10 3.98
CA ILE A 6 -11.52 -10.32 4.00
C ILE A 6 -11.15 -8.94 3.43
N VAL A 7 -11.34 -8.77 2.13
CA VAL A 7 -10.81 -7.62 1.38
C VAL A 7 -11.90 -6.59 1.14
N TYR A 8 -11.59 -5.33 1.45
CA TYR A 8 -12.42 -4.18 1.08
C TYR A 8 -12.49 -4.05 -0.45
N ARG A 9 -13.71 -4.02 -0.98
CA ARG A 9 -14.01 -3.86 -2.41
C ARG A 9 -14.92 -2.66 -2.62
N PHE A 10 -14.57 -1.86 -3.62
CA PHE A 10 -15.38 -0.72 -4.04
C PHE A 10 -14.94 -0.27 -5.42
N ASP A 11 -15.87 -0.25 -6.37
CA ASP A 11 -15.67 0.38 -7.66
C ASP A 11 -16.74 1.47 -7.86
N PRO A 12 -16.37 2.76 -7.85
CA PRO A 12 -17.34 3.86 -7.94
C PRO A 12 -18.11 3.88 -9.28
N ALA A 13 -17.67 3.13 -10.29
CA ALA A 13 -18.39 3.01 -11.56
C ALA A 13 -19.61 2.08 -11.46
N VAL A 14 -19.65 1.15 -10.50
CA VAL A 14 -20.68 0.11 -10.40
C VAL A 14 -21.29 -0.03 -9.00
N ASP A 15 -20.51 0.20 -7.95
CA ASP A 15 -20.92 0.00 -6.56
C ASP A 15 -21.53 1.28 -5.97
N LYS A 16 -22.64 1.13 -5.25
CA LYS A 16 -23.25 2.23 -4.48
C LYS A 16 -22.53 2.46 -3.15
N GLU A 17 -22.06 1.38 -2.54
CA GLU A 17 -21.43 1.36 -1.23
C GLU A 17 -20.32 0.30 -1.22
N PRO A 18 -19.28 0.49 -0.41
CA PRO A 18 -18.22 -0.50 -0.27
C PRO A 18 -18.72 -1.78 0.41
N ARG A 19 -18.04 -2.87 0.10
CA ARG A 19 -18.35 -4.21 0.63
C ARG A 19 -17.07 -4.94 0.99
N TYR A 20 -17.18 -5.96 1.83
CA TYR A 20 -16.10 -6.91 2.05
C TYR A 20 -16.35 -8.18 1.25
N GLN A 21 -15.26 -8.76 0.74
CA GLN A 21 -15.29 -10.04 0.04
C GLN A 21 -14.22 -10.95 0.58
N ASP A 22 -14.62 -12.19 0.84
CA ASP A 22 -13.75 -13.21 1.38
C ASP A 22 -13.08 -13.98 0.25
N TYR A 23 -11.76 -14.16 0.37
CA TYR A 23 -10.95 -14.98 -0.51
C TYR A 23 -10.18 -16.00 0.30
N MET A 24 -10.23 -17.27 -0.12
CA MET A 24 -9.45 -18.31 0.52
C MET A 24 -8.13 -18.47 -0.22
N VAL A 25 -7.01 -18.35 0.48
CA VAL A 25 -5.66 -18.44 -0.07
C VAL A 25 -4.88 -19.51 0.69
N GLU A 26 -4.20 -20.39 -0.04
CA GLU A 26 -3.19 -21.26 0.54
C GLU A 26 -1.87 -20.50 0.58
N ALA A 27 -1.40 -20.17 1.78
CA ALA A 27 -0.19 -19.37 1.99
C ALA A 27 0.73 -20.03 3.02
N GLU A 28 2.03 -19.90 2.86
CA GLU A 28 3.03 -20.32 3.84
C GLU A 28 3.27 -19.21 4.88
N PRO A 29 3.75 -19.54 6.10
CA PRO A 29 4.03 -18.53 7.13
C PRO A 29 5.05 -17.47 6.69
N THR A 30 5.89 -17.79 5.71
CA THR A 30 6.92 -16.92 5.13
C THR A 30 6.45 -16.12 3.91
N ASP A 31 5.23 -16.33 3.43
CA ASP A 31 4.69 -15.56 2.32
C ASP A 31 4.34 -14.15 2.78
N LYS A 32 4.56 -13.18 1.90
CA LYS A 32 4.16 -11.79 2.16
C LYS A 32 2.66 -11.65 1.96
N ILE A 33 2.06 -10.67 2.63
CA ILE A 33 0.67 -10.29 2.35
C ILE A 33 0.49 -9.88 0.88
N LEU A 34 1.48 -9.21 0.29
CA LEU A 34 1.48 -8.88 -1.13
C LEU A 34 1.40 -10.12 -2.05
N ASP A 35 2.10 -11.20 -1.71
CA ASP A 35 2.07 -12.44 -2.50
C ASP A 35 0.67 -13.05 -2.47
N CYS A 36 0.01 -13.05 -1.30
CA CYS A 36 -1.37 -13.51 -1.16
C CYS A 36 -2.36 -12.64 -1.96
N LEU A 37 -2.19 -11.31 -1.96
CA LEU A 37 -3.00 -10.40 -2.77
C LEU A 37 -2.80 -10.61 -4.28
N ASN A 38 -1.58 -10.92 -4.71
CA ASN A 38 -1.28 -11.29 -6.08
C ASN A 38 -1.97 -12.61 -6.45
N THR A 39 -1.92 -13.64 -5.60
CA THR A 39 -2.65 -14.91 -5.82
C THR A 39 -4.15 -14.66 -5.98
N ILE A 40 -4.76 -13.84 -5.13
CA ILE A 40 -6.17 -13.46 -5.26
C ILE A 40 -6.41 -12.83 -6.63
N ARG A 41 -5.60 -11.84 -7.02
CA ARG A 41 -5.77 -11.12 -8.29
C ARG A 41 -5.57 -12.02 -9.50
N TRP A 42 -4.57 -12.89 -9.49
CA TRP A 42 -4.21 -13.69 -10.67
C TRP A 42 -5.11 -14.91 -10.85
N GLU A 43 -5.56 -15.52 -9.76
CA GLU A 43 -6.19 -16.84 -9.80
C GLU A 43 -7.68 -16.81 -9.45
N GLN A 44 -8.15 -15.79 -8.71
CA GLN A 44 -9.52 -15.76 -8.19
C GLN A 44 -10.33 -14.57 -8.72
N ASP A 45 -9.74 -13.38 -8.75
CA ASP A 45 -10.43 -12.15 -9.12
C ASP A 45 -9.50 -11.07 -9.71
N PRO A 46 -9.38 -11.01 -11.05
CA PRO A 46 -8.51 -10.05 -11.73
C PRO A 46 -8.97 -8.60 -11.63
N THR A 47 -10.17 -8.34 -11.10
CA THR A 47 -10.70 -6.98 -10.93
C THR A 47 -10.17 -6.29 -9.67
N LEU A 48 -9.61 -7.05 -8.73
CA LEU A 48 -9.03 -6.52 -7.49
C LEU A 48 -7.89 -5.54 -7.78
N SER A 49 -8.03 -4.32 -7.28
CA SER A 49 -7.08 -3.24 -7.50
C SER A 49 -6.30 -2.86 -6.23
N PHE A 50 -4.98 -2.84 -6.34
CA PHE A 50 -4.05 -2.35 -5.32
C PHE A 50 -2.78 -1.82 -6.00
N ARG A 51 -2.00 -0.99 -5.28
CA ARG A 51 -0.70 -0.49 -5.76
C ARG A 51 0.43 -1.36 -5.20
N ALA A 52 1.40 -1.67 -6.05
CA ALA A 52 2.65 -2.33 -5.67
C ALA A 52 3.73 -1.97 -6.70
N SER A 53 5.00 -2.00 -6.30
CA SER A 53 6.13 -1.76 -7.20
C SER A 53 7.40 -2.50 -6.76
N CYS A 54 8.12 -2.01 -5.73
CA CYS A 54 9.43 -2.57 -5.39
C CYS A 54 9.38 -3.95 -4.72
N ALA A 55 8.26 -4.31 -4.09
CA ALA A 55 8.03 -5.56 -3.33
C ALA A 55 9.03 -5.88 -2.19
N HIS A 56 9.85 -4.91 -1.76
CA HIS A 56 10.89 -5.08 -0.75
C HIS A 56 10.95 -3.90 0.25
N GLY A 57 9.84 -3.19 0.43
CA GLY A 57 9.69 -2.19 1.51
C GLY A 57 10.35 -0.83 1.27
N ILE A 58 10.77 -0.51 0.05
CA ILE A 58 11.50 0.73 -0.26
C ILE A 58 10.57 1.87 -0.72
N CYS A 59 9.68 1.60 -1.68
CA CYS A 59 8.89 2.66 -2.32
C CYS A 59 7.66 3.13 -1.52
N GLY A 60 7.17 2.33 -0.57
CA GLY A 60 5.94 2.61 0.19
C GLY A 60 4.62 2.51 -0.60
N SER A 61 4.64 2.09 -1.87
CA SER A 61 3.45 2.05 -2.75
C SER A 61 2.32 1.14 -2.30
N ASP A 62 2.63 0.08 -1.53
CA ASP A 62 1.70 -0.97 -1.09
C ASP A 62 1.35 -0.87 0.40
N ALA A 63 1.32 0.36 0.92
CA ALA A 63 0.83 0.64 2.24
C ALA A 63 -0.69 0.41 2.31
N LEU A 64 -1.13 -0.39 3.29
CA LEU A 64 -2.52 -0.80 3.50
C LEU A 64 -2.84 -0.85 5.00
N MET A 65 -4.12 -0.90 5.35
CA MET A 65 -4.54 -1.27 6.69
C MET A 65 -4.78 -2.79 6.74
N ILE A 66 -3.97 -3.49 7.52
CA ILE A 66 -3.97 -4.95 7.64
C ILE A 66 -4.29 -5.30 9.10
N ASN A 67 -5.42 -5.95 9.34
CA ASN A 67 -5.92 -6.27 10.69
C ASN A 67 -5.91 -5.03 11.63
N GLY A 68 -6.36 -3.89 11.11
CA GLY A 68 -6.45 -2.62 11.85
C GLY A 68 -5.13 -1.89 12.06
N ARG A 69 -4.02 -2.32 11.44
CA ARG A 69 -2.72 -1.64 11.51
C ARG A 69 -2.25 -1.19 10.14
N ILE A 70 -1.70 0.02 10.05
CA ILE A 70 -1.10 0.51 8.79
C ILE A 70 0.27 -0.15 8.63
N GLU A 71 0.43 -0.92 7.55
CA GLU A 71 1.61 -1.73 7.29
C GLU A 71 1.91 -1.78 5.78
N LEU A 72 3.13 -2.20 5.40
CA LEU A 72 3.49 -2.48 4.01
C LEU A 72 3.23 -3.95 3.67
N ALA A 73 2.37 -4.20 2.69
CA ALA A 73 1.97 -5.56 2.31
C ALA A 73 3.16 -6.44 1.87
N CYS A 74 4.19 -5.85 1.25
CA CYS A 74 5.40 -6.54 0.82
C CYS A 74 6.44 -6.81 1.92
N GLN A 75 6.25 -6.27 3.11
CA GLN A 75 7.17 -6.48 4.23
C GLN A 75 6.59 -7.46 5.26
N LYS A 76 5.27 -7.42 5.47
CA LYS A 76 4.63 -8.27 6.47
C LYS A 76 4.41 -9.67 5.94
N LEU A 77 4.79 -10.63 6.76
CA LEU A 77 4.60 -12.04 6.50
C LEU A 77 3.31 -12.54 7.16
N VAL A 78 2.73 -13.61 6.63
CA VAL A 78 1.57 -14.29 7.24
C VAL A 78 1.83 -14.60 8.72
N ARG A 79 3.02 -15.11 9.06
CA ARG A 79 3.39 -15.44 10.45
C ARG A 79 3.46 -14.25 11.41
N ASP A 80 3.59 -13.02 10.90
CA ASP A 80 3.68 -11.84 11.75
C ASP A 80 2.33 -11.56 12.43
N PHE A 81 1.25 -12.07 11.87
CA PHE A 81 -0.11 -12.00 12.41
C PHE A 81 -0.47 -13.31 13.13
N LYS A 82 0.28 -13.60 14.21
CA LYS A 82 0.28 -14.84 15.00
C LYS A 82 -1.09 -15.41 15.43
N THR A 83 -2.15 -14.62 15.40
CA THR A 83 -3.45 -14.92 16.00
C THR A 83 -4.60 -15.06 15.01
N ALA A 84 -4.38 -14.87 13.71
CA ALA A 84 -5.48 -14.89 12.75
C ALA A 84 -5.12 -15.66 11.48
N ASN A 85 -5.91 -16.69 11.18
CA ASN A 85 -6.04 -17.21 9.82
C ASN A 85 -6.86 -16.27 8.94
N ASN A 86 -7.34 -15.15 9.49
CA ASN A 86 -8.16 -14.17 8.80
C ASN A 86 -7.39 -12.84 8.71
N PHE A 87 -7.36 -12.27 7.50
CA PHE A 87 -6.68 -11.03 7.19
C PHE A 87 -7.70 -10.05 6.66
N VAL A 88 -8.09 -9.07 7.48
CA VAL A 88 -8.90 -7.94 7.03
C VAL A 88 -7.97 -6.96 6.33
N ILE A 89 -8.20 -6.74 5.03
CA ILE A 89 -7.40 -5.87 4.18
C ILE A 89 -8.23 -4.68 3.74
N GLU A 90 -7.78 -3.50 4.10
CA GLU A 90 -8.49 -2.24 3.88
C GLU A 90 -7.56 -1.19 3.24
N PRO A 91 -8.12 -0.24 2.48
CA PRO A 91 -7.36 0.90 1.96
C PRO A 91 -6.78 1.71 3.12
N LEU A 92 -5.79 2.56 2.82
CA LEU A 92 -5.25 3.48 3.82
C LEU A 92 -6.37 4.36 4.42
N PRO A 93 -6.47 4.45 5.75
CA PRO A 93 -7.49 5.26 6.39
C PRO A 93 -7.24 6.74 6.15
N LEU A 94 -8.30 7.55 6.19
CA LEU A 94 -8.29 9.00 5.96
C LEU A 94 -8.03 9.46 4.52
N PHE A 95 -7.74 8.54 3.60
CA PHE A 95 -7.63 8.85 2.18
C PHE A 95 -8.93 8.52 1.44
N LYS A 96 -9.19 9.27 0.36
CA LYS A 96 -10.31 8.98 -0.54
C LYS A 96 -10.00 7.72 -1.34
N VAL A 97 -10.88 6.74 -1.31
CA VAL A 97 -10.76 5.53 -2.13
C VAL A 97 -11.07 5.86 -3.59
N ILE A 98 -10.19 5.43 -4.49
CA ILE A 98 -10.40 5.48 -5.95
C ILE A 98 -11.05 4.19 -6.42
N LYS A 99 -10.47 3.04 -6.04
CA LYS A 99 -11.00 1.70 -6.33
C LYS A 99 -10.35 0.67 -5.41
N ASP A 100 -11.15 -0.17 -4.77
CA ASP A 100 -10.71 -1.23 -3.85
C ASP A 100 -9.70 -0.69 -2.82
N LEU A 101 -8.44 -1.11 -2.92
CA LEU A 101 -7.35 -0.76 -2.01
C LEU A 101 -6.53 0.44 -2.51
N VAL A 102 -6.89 1.03 -3.65
CA VAL A 102 -6.21 2.18 -4.24
C VAL A 102 -6.84 3.46 -3.73
N VAL A 103 -6.01 4.32 -3.13
CA VAL A 103 -6.41 5.63 -2.62
C VAL A 103 -5.79 6.78 -3.40
N ASP A 104 -6.45 7.94 -3.32
CA ASP A 104 -5.96 9.21 -3.82
C ASP A 104 -4.90 9.78 -2.88
N MET A 105 -3.66 9.90 -3.40
CA MET A 105 -2.50 10.38 -2.65
C MET A 105 -2.21 11.86 -2.93
N ASP A 106 -2.92 12.50 -3.86
CA ASP A 106 -2.63 13.87 -4.27
C ASP A 106 -2.70 14.86 -3.10
N PRO A 107 -3.71 14.82 -2.21
CA PRO A 107 -3.77 15.72 -1.06
C PRO A 107 -2.58 15.57 -0.10
N PHE A 108 -2.00 14.37 0.01
CA PHE A 108 -0.81 14.14 0.82
C PHE A 108 0.42 14.80 0.20
N PHE A 109 0.64 14.58 -1.10
CA PHE A 109 1.80 15.16 -1.80
C PHE A 109 1.67 16.68 -1.96
N GLU A 110 0.46 17.22 -2.11
CA GLU A 110 0.20 18.66 -2.07
C GLU A 110 0.68 19.26 -0.75
N LYS A 111 0.27 18.68 0.40
CA LYS A 111 0.76 19.12 1.71
C LYS A 111 2.28 18.99 1.84
N HIS A 112 2.86 17.89 1.37
CA HIS A 112 4.31 17.71 1.35
C HIS A 112 5.02 18.83 0.55
N ARG A 113 4.46 19.27 -0.58
CA ARG A 113 5.04 20.39 -1.35
C ARG A 113 4.96 21.72 -0.62
N THR A 114 3.95 21.96 0.23
CA THR A 114 3.81 23.23 0.96
C THR A 114 4.96 23.53 1.92
N VAL A 115 5.63 22.49 2.46
CA VAL A 115 6.77 22.66 3.35
C VAL A 115 8.09 22.91 2.60
N ARG A 116 8.06 22.95 1.26
CA ARG A 116 9.24 23.11 0.39
C ARG A 116 10.41 22.22 0.81
N PRO A 117 10.25 20.87 0.73
CA PRO A 117 11.22 19.90 1.26
C PRO A 117 12.39 19.71 0.31
N TYR A 118 13.07 20.81 0.00
CA TYR A 118 14.23 20.90 -0.87
C TYR A 118 15.12 22.05 -0.41
N LEU A 119 16.38 22.02 -0.81
CA LEU A 119 17.33 23.07 -0.45
C LEU A 119 16.90 24.41 -1.07
N ILE A 120 16.78 25.44 -0.24
CA ILE A 120 16.53 26.82 -0.66
C ILE A 120 17.84 27.59 -0.47
N THR A 121 18.39 28.13 -1.55
CA THR A 121 19.63 28.92 -1.54
C THR A 121 19.34 30.36 -1.95
N ASP A 122 20.03 31.31 -1.34
CA ASP A 122 19.97 32.73 -1.75
C ASP A 122 20.77 33.00 -3.05
N GLU A 123 21.75 32.13 -3.34
CA GLU A 123 22.62 32.24 -4.51
C GLU A 123 22.03 31.52 -5.73
N ASP A 124 22.35 32.04 -6.92
CA ASP A 124 22.02 31.41 -8.20
C ASP A 124 22.62 29.99 -8.30
N PRO A 125 21.96 29.07 -9.04
CA PRO A 125 22.50 27.74 -9.29
C PRO A 125 23.87 27.84 -9.98
N PRO A 126 24.94 27.24 -9.43
CA PRO A 126 26.23 27.22 -10.09
C PRO A 126 26.19 26.38 -11.38
N GLU A 127 27.13 26.62 -12.30
CA GLU A 127 27.29 25.80 -13.51
C GLU A 127 27.65 24.33 -13.20
N LYS A 128 28.13 24.06 -11.98
CA LYS A 128 28.51 22.74 -11.46
C LYS A 128 27.85 22.48 -10.11
N GLU A 129 28.09 21.31 -9.53
CA GLU A 129 27.65 20.99 -8.17
C GLU A 129 28.21 21.97 -7.12
N ARG A 130 27.44 22.23 -6.07
CA ARG A 130 27.93 22.92 -4.87
C ARG A 130 28.79 21.94 -4.08
N LEU A 131 30.08 22.20 -3.97
CA LEU A 131 30.97 21.40 -3.13
C LEU A 131 30.53 21.54 -1.67
N GLN A 132 30.32 20.40 -1.01
CA GLN A 132 30.10 20.35 0.44
C GLN A 132 31.46 20.12 1.10
N ASP A 133 31.79 20.94 2.11
CA ASP A 133 32.99 20.71 2.91
C ASP A 133 32.79 19.43 3.75
N PRO A 134 33.82 18.58 3.90
CA PRO A 134 33.76 17.41 4.77
C PRO A 134 33.74 17.72 6.28
N GLU A 135 34.05 18.94 6.72
CA GLU A 135 33.98 19.39 8.14
C GLU A 135 32.57 19.78 8.60
#